data_AF-W7XHT3-F1
#
_entry.id   AF-W7XHT3-F1
#
_cell.length_a   1.000
_cell.length_b   1.000
_cell.length_c   1.000
_cell.angle_alpha   90.00
_cell.angle_beta   90.00
_cell.angle_gamma   90.00
#
_symmetry.space_group_name_H-M   'P 1'
#
loop_
_entity.id
_entity.type
_entity.pdbx_description
1 polymer ?
#
loop_
_entity_poly.entity_id
_entity_poly.type
_entity_poly.pdbx_seq_one_letter_code
_entity_poly.pdbx_strand_id
1 'polypeptide(L)'
;LSDIQSVSFFQLQKSILSIVDCGFQNLIIKNLQNTSPLLINGINTSIIIQRLIIKDSTFSTYLISVNQGSLTIEDSQFININQISSKRVLQSQISLINSGALISLYQSKLQIQQQTIFQKIICMLCFGSILQLNQTQFFISDSMFLESKANIGGAISINGLVSNLNYIQNTQMIGNTAISDGGAMFLKAQKDD
;
A
#
# COMPACT_ATOMS: atom_id res chain seq x y z
N LEU A 1 18.20 -0.57 -27.86
CA LEU A 1 17.94 -1.44 -26.69
C LEU A 1 16.65 -0.95 -26.05
N SER A 2 15.56 -1.71 -26.22
CA SER A 2 14.28 -1.43 -25.59
C SER A 2 14.38 -1.78 -24.10
N ASP A 3 14.41 -0.78 -23.22
CA ASP A 3 14.38 -0.97 -21.77
C ASP A 3 13.01 -1.52 -21.35
N ILE A 4 12.83 -2.84 -21.48
CA ILE A 4 11.75 -3.59 -20.86
C ILE A 4 12.09 -3.68 -19.37
N GLN A 5 11.76 -2.69 -18.54
CA GLN A 5 11.75 -2.93 -17.09
C GLN A 5 10.69 -2.09 -16.37
N SER A 6 9.54 -2.72 -16.14
CA SER A 6 9.01 -2.83 -14.77
C SER A 6 8.04 -4.01 -14.71
N VAL A 7 8.59 -5.22 -14.70
CA VAL A 7 7.85 -6.36 -14.12
C VAL A 7 8.00 -6.28 -12.60
N SER A 8 6.97 -6.68 -11.86
CA SER A 8 7.05 -6.83 -10.41
C SER A 8 8.25 -7.70 -10.04
N PHE A 9 8.99 -7.35 -9.01
CA PHE A 9 10.13 -8.16 -8.56
C PHE A 9 9.71 -9.59 -8.23
N PHE A 10 8.56 -9.74 -7.58
CA PHE A 10 7.88 -11.01 -7.34
C PHE A 10 6.51 -10.99 -8.02
N GLN A 11 6.32 -11.91 -8.97
CA GLN A 11 5.02 -12.21 -9.55
C GLN A 11 4.54 -13.56 -9.00
N LEU A 12 3.49 -13.55 -8.18
CA LEU A 12 3.01 -14.71 -7.45
C LEU A 12 1.61 -15.10 -7.89
N GLN A 13 1.39 -16.41 -8.06
CA GLN A 13 0.07 -16.97 -8.33
C GLN A 13 -0.05 -18.32 -7.61
N LYS A 14 -1.10 -18.48 -6.77
CA LYS A 14 -1.37 -19.74 -6.05
C LYS A 14 -0.16 -20.27 -5.27
N SER A 15 0.60 -19.36 -4.67
CA SER A 15 1.87 -19.65 -4.02
C SER A 15 2.00 -18.98 -2.67
N ILE A 16 3.09 -19.28 -1.96
CA ILE A 16 3.45 -18.66 -0.68
C ILE A 16 4.79 -17.98 -0.87
N LEU A 17 4.92 -16.75 -0.37
CA LEU A 17 6.18 -16.02 -0.29
C LEU A 17 6.46 -15.63 1.15
N SER A 18 7.69 -15.87 1.59
CA SER A 18 8.20 -15.36 2.86
C SER A 18 9.42 -14.49 2.59
N ILE A 19 9.37 -13.25 3.06
CA ILE A 19 10.49 -12.30 3.03
C ILE A 19 10.85 -12.01 4.49
N VAL A 20 12.06 -12.44 4.88
CA VAL A 20 12.51 -12.39 6.25
C VAL A 20 13.92 -11.81 6.28
N ASP A 21 14.20 -10.89 7.20
CA ASP A 21 15.52 -10.29 7.39
C ASP A 21 16.10 -9.66 6.11
N CYS A 22 15.24 -8.93 5.37
CA CYS A 22 15.59 -8.34 4.08
C CYS A 22 15.62 -6.81 4.15
N GLY A 23 16.46 -6.20 3.31
CA GLY A 23 16.54 -4.75 3.13
C GLY A 23 16.38 -4.36 1.66
N PHE A 24 15.45 -3.46 1.36
CA PHE A 24 15.32 -2.83 0.05
C PHE A 24 15.54 -1.32 0.19
N GLN A 25 16.37 -0.76 -0.67
CA GLN A 25 16.72 0.65 -0.63
C GLN A 25 16.88 1.18 -2.05
N ASN A 26 16.54 2.45 -2.27
CA ASN A 26 16.73 3.13 -3.56
C ASN A 26 16.06 2.39 -4.73
N LEU A 27 14.90 1.78 -4.50
CA LEU A 27 14.12 1.19 -5.59
C LEU A 27 13.50 2.34 -6.40
N ILE A 28 13.89 2.47 -7.67
CA ILE A 28 13.46 3.57 -8.54
C ILE A 28 12.78 3.00 -9.78
N ILE A 29 11.54 3.42 -10.05
CA ILE A 29 10.85 3.11 -11.30
C ILE A 29 11.28 4.10 -12.37
N LYS A 30 11.75 3.57 -13.50
CA LYS A 30 12.03 4.36 -14.70
C LYS A 30 10.85 4.41 -15.67
N ASN A 31 10.06 3.34 -15.73
CA ASN A 31 8.89 3.27 -16.61
C ASN A 31 7.59 3.66 -15.88
N LEU A 32 7.26 4.95 -15.94
CA LEU A 32 6.08 5.53 -15.31
C LEU A 32 4.75 5.24 -16.02
N GLN A 33 4.78 4.58 -17.18
CA GLN A 33 3.58 4.14 -17.89
C GLN A 33 3.07 2.78 -17.37
N ASN A 34 3.90 2.07 -16.61
CA ASN A 34 3.52 0.77 -16.09
C ASN A 34 2.77 0.91 -14.76
N THR A 35 1.66 0.18 -14.68
CA THR A 35 0.76 0.12 -13.52
C THR A 35 1.01 -1.10 -12.64
N SER A 36 1.92 -1.99 -13.03
CA SER A 36 2.30 -3.17 -12.25
C SER A 36 2.94 -2.77 -10.92
N PRO A 37 2.66 -3.49 -9.83
CA PRO A 37 3.34 -3.28 -8.55
C PRO A 37 4.85 -3.44 -8.71
N LEU A 38 5.63 -2.63 -7.99
CA LEU A 38 7.09 -2.67 -8.11
C LEU A 38 7.71 -3.91 -7.47
N LEU A 39 7.32 -4.23 -6.23
CA LEU A 39 7.95 -5.29 -5.46
C LEU A 39 7.18 -6.60 -5.55
N ILE A 40 5.89 -6.60 -5.22
CA ILE A 40 5.10 -7.83 -5.16
C ILE A 40 3.76 -7.64 -5.86
N ASN A 41 3.45 -8.54 -6.78
CA ASN A 41 2.11 -8.69 -7.34
C ASN A 41 1.62 -10.12 -7.10
N GLY A 42 0.62 -10.26 -6.25
CA GLY A 42 0.11 -11.54 -5.79
C GLY A 42 -1.35 -11.79 -6.13
N ILE A 43 -1.64 -12.99 -6.66
CA ILE A 43 -3.01 -13.46 -6.92
C ILE A 43 -3.21 -14.81 -6.25
N ASN A 44 -4.21 -14.95 -5.38
CA ASN A 44 -4.45 -16.19 -4.64
C ASN A 44 -3.21 -16.67 -3.87
N THR A 45 -2.52 -15.76 -3.20
CA THR A 45 -1.22 -16.02 -2.55
C THR A 45 -1.26 -15.68 -1.06
N SER A 46 -0.36 -16.29 -0.27
CA SER A 46 -0.09 -15.88 1.11
C SER A 46 1.32 -15.33 1.20
N ILE A 47 1.43 -14.09 1.66
CA ILE A 47 2.70 -13.37 1.77
C ILE A 47 2.96 -13.07 3.24
N ILE A 48 4.15 -13.41 3.72
CA ILE A 48 4.63 -13.10 5.06
C ILE A 48 5.87 -12.21 4.92
N ILE A 49 5.84 -11.06 5.56
CA ILE A 49 6.92 -10.10 5.64
C ILE A 49 7.30 -9.93 7.11
N GLN A 50 8.54 -10.23 7.45
CA GLN A 50 9.06 -10.12 8.81
C GLN A 50 10.43 -9.45 8.80
N ARG A 51 10.67 -8.50 9.70
CA ARG A 51 11.99 -7.83 9.84
C ARG A 51 12.49 -7.26 8.51
N LEU A 52 11.55 -6.69 7.75
CA LEU A 52 11.83 -6.04 6.48
C LEU A 52 12.09 -4.56 6.70
N ILE A 53 13.11 -4.02 6.04
CA ILE A 53 13.32 -2.57 5.95
C ILE A 53 13.25 -2.16 4.48
N ILE A 54 12.30 -1.28 4.14
CA ILE A 54 12.26 -0.58 2.87
C ILE A 54 12.43 0.91 3.09
N LYS A 55 13.41 1.52 2.42
CA LYS A 55 13.64 2.96 2.52
C LYS A 55 13.98 3.65 1.21
N ASP A 56 13.77 4.97 1.18
CA ASP A 56 14.27 5.88 0.13
C ASP A 56 13.91 5.41 -1.28
N SER A 57 12.67 4.97 -1.46
CA SER A 57 12.22 4.29 -2.68
C SER A 57 11.06 5.03 -3.33
N THR A 58 10.78 4.71 -4.59
CA THR A 58 9.68 5.29 -5.34
C THR A 58 8.83 4.22 -6.03
N PHE A 59 7.53 4.48 -6.15
CA PHE A 59 6.59 3.60 -6.85
C PHE A 59 5.64 4.41 -7.75
N SER A 60 5.02 3.76 -8.74
CA SER A 60 4.11 4.43 -9.68
C SER A 60 2.65 4.26 -9.27
N THR A 61 2.23 3.01 -9.07
CA THR A 61 0.86 2.66 -8.68
C THR A 61 0.85 1.94 -7.34
N TYR A 62 1.59 0.84 -7.23
CA TYR A 62 1.73 0.09 -5.99
C TYR A 62 3.18 -0.36 -5.77
N LEU A 63 3.60 -0.50 -4.51
CA LEU A 63 4.78 -1.28 -4.18
C LEU A 63 4.40 -2.76 -4.02
N ILE A 64 3.31 -3.03 -3.32
CA ILE A 64 2.75 -4.37 -3.09
C ILE A 64 1.27 -4.36 -3.50
N SER A 65 0.85 -5.35 -4.27
CA SER A 65 -0.56 -5.62 -4.54
C SER A 65 -0.87 -7.09 -4.28
N VAL A 66 -1.98 -7.34 -3.57
CA VAL A 66 -2.48 -8.68 -3.28
C VAL A 66 -3.97 -8.76 -3.60
N ASN A 67 -4.31 -9.68 -4.48
CA ASN A 67 -5.67 -9.96 -4.92
C ASN A 67 -6.07 -11.37 -4.47
N GLN A 68 -7.19 -11.50 -3.75
CA GLN A 68 -7.73 -12.77 -3.26
C GLN A 68 -6.73 -13.57 -2.41
N GLY A 69 -5.95 -12.90 -1.55
CA GLY A 69 -4.85 -13.51 -0.81
C GLY A 69 -4.76 -13.07 0.65
N SER A 70 -3.60 -13.31 1.24
CA SER A 70 -3.26 -12.81 2.57
C SER A 70 -1.90 -12.11 2.58
N LEU A 71 -1.79 -11.07 3.39
CA LEU A 71 -0.56 -10.36 3.67
C LEU A 71 -0.39 -10.18 5.18
N THR A 72 0.69 -10.72 5.72
CA THR A 72 1.10 -10.51 7.11
C THR A 72 2.40 -9.71 7.14
N ILE A 73 2.43 -8.64 7.91
CA ILE A 73 3.60 -7.77 8.09
C ILE A 73 3.90 -7.66 9.59
N GLU A 74 5.13 -8.02 9.97
CA GLU A 74 5.57 -8.00 11.37
C GLU A 74 6.94 -7.37 11.50
N ASP A 75 7.15 -6.57 12.55
CA ASP A 75 8.46 -5.98 12.90
C ASP A 75 9.19 -5.37 11.70
N SER A 76 8.45 -4.64 10.86
CA SER A 76 8.94 -4.13 9.58
C SER A 76 8.85 -2.62 9.48
N GLN A 77 9.68 -2.02 8.64
CA GLN A 77 9.79 -0.57 8.49
C GLN A 77 9.71 -0.14 7.03
N PHE A 78 8.82 0.79 6.74
CA PHE A 78 8.67 1.45 5.44
C PHE A 78 8.88 2.94 5.64
N ILE A 79 9.97 3.48 5.11
CA ILE A 79 10.44 4.84 5.45
C ILE A 79 10.74 5.64 4.19
N ASN A 80 10.22 6.86 4.08
CA ASN A 80 10.54 7.80 3.00
C ASN A 80 10.29 7.18 1.61
N ILE A 81 9.04 6.79 1.35
CA ILE A 81 8.63 6.18 0.09
C ILE A 81 7.63 7.09 -0.61
N ASN A 82 7.91 7.43 -1.87
CA ASN A 82 7.14 8.43 -2.60
C ASN A 82 6.54 7.86 -3.89
N GLN A 83 5.28 8.23 -4.17
CA GLN A 83 4.71 7.98 -5.49
C GLN A 83 5.33 8.95 -6.51
N ILE A 84 5.72 8.41 -7.66
CA ILE A 84 6.07 9.17 -8.85
C ILE A 84 5.06 8.87 -9.96
N SER A 85 4.60 9.89 -10.67
CA SER A 85 3.63 9.71 -11.77
C SER A 85 4.11 10.39 -13.05
N SER A 86 3.71 9.85 -14.20
CA SER A 86 4.10 10.35 -15.52
C SER A 86 3.37 11.64 -15.94
N LYS A 87 2.33 12.06 -15.21
CA LYS A 87 1.48 13.18 -15.65
C LYS A 87 2.09 14.52 -15.22
N ARG A 88 2.45 15.35 -16.22
CA ARG A 88 2.62 16.80 -16.00
C ARG A 88 1.27 17.37 -15.58
N VAL A 89 1.26 18.10 -14.47
CA VAL A 89 0.09 18.64 -13.75
C VAL A 89 -0.85 19.51 -14.62
N LEU A 90 -0.44 19.92 -15.82
CA LEU A 90 -1.17 20.85 -16.69
C LEU A 90 -2.18 20.22 -17.67
N GLN A 91 -2.36 18.88 -17.71
CA GLN A 91 -3.02 18.23 -18.86
C GLN A 91 -4.20 17.28 -18.64
N SER A 92 -4.89 17.23 -17.48
CA SER A 92 -6.14 16.45 -17.45
C SER A 92 -7.18 16.91 -16.43
N GLN A 93 -8.20 17.64 -16.93
CA GLN A 93 -9.56 17.69 -16.37
C GLN A 93 -10.36 16.40 -16.69
N ILE A 94 -9.72 15.24 -16.76
CA ILE A 94 -10.35 13.97 -17.12
C ILE A 94 -9.90 12.91 -16.10
N SER A 95 -10.88 12.42 -15.34
CA SER A 95 -10.90 11.33 -14.35
C SER A 95 -9.56 10.82 -13.77
N LEU A 96 -9.47 10.84 -12.44
CA LEU A 96 -8.46 10.16 -11.63
C LEU A 96 -8.48 8.63 -11.86
N ILE A 97 -7.90 8.14 -12.97
CA ILE A 97 -7.92 6.71 -13.30
C ILE A 97 -6.72 5.94 -12.71
N ASN A 98 -5.68 6.60 -12.20
CA ASN A 98 -4.59 5.91 -11.52
C ASN A 98 -4.53 6.31 -10.04
N SER A 99 -5.50 5.80 -9.29
CA SER A 99 -5.37 5.76 -7.84
C SER A 99 -4.53 4.56 -7.42
N GLY A 100 -3.55 4.79 -6.55
CA GLY A 100 -2.72 3.74 -5.99
C GLY A 100 -2.76 3.71 -4.46
N ALA A 101 -1.79 3.00 -3.89
CA ALA A 101 -1.30 3.06 -2.51
C ALA A 101 0.06 2.38 -2.44
N LEU A 102 0.82 2.53 -1.36
CA LEU A 102 2.02 1.71 -1.16
C LEU A 102 1.66 0.21 -1.22
N ILE A 103 0.59 -0.18 -0.52
CA ILE A 103 0.08 -1.55 -0.42
C ILE A 103 -1.41 -1.54 -0.77
N SER A 104 -1.80 -2.34 -1.75
CA SER A 104 -3.20 -2.51 -2.16
C SER A 104 -3.65 -3.95 -1.96
N LEU A 105 -4.82 -4.10 -1.35
CA LEU A 105 -5.45 -5.39 -1.08
C LEU A 105 -6.88 -5.38 -1.63
N TYR A 106 -7.24 -6.45 -2.34
CA TYR A 106 -8.59 -6.67 -2.86
C TYR A 106 -9.07 -8.07 -2.48
N GLN A 107 -10.26 -8.18 -1.88
CA GLN A 107 -10.85 -9.47 -1.46
C GLN A 107 -9.88 -10.33 -0.64
N SER A 108 -9.12 -9.69 0.25
CA SER A 108 -7.95 -10.29 0.89
C SER A 108 -8.03 -10.21 2.42
N LYS A 109 -7.01 -10.76 3.09
CA LYS A 109 -6.77 -10.61 4.52
C LYS A 109 -5.47 -9.87 4.79
N LEU A 110 -5.50 -8.89 5.68
CA LEU A 110 -4.34 -8.13 6.13
C LEU A 110 -4.11 -8.33 7.62
N GLN A 111 -2.87 -8.59 8.00
CA GLN A 111 -2.42 -8.52 9.39
C GLN A 111 -1.14 -7.68 9.46
N ILE A 112 -1.15 -6.66 10.33
CA ILE A 112 0.02 -5.82 10.62
C ILE A 112 0.20 -5.77 12.13
N GLN A 113 1.38 -6.15 12.61
CA GLN A 113 1.64 -6.24 14.05
C GLN A 113 3.11 -6.06 14.42
N GLN A 114 3.42 -6.19 15.71
CA GLN A 114 4.78 -6.25 16.27
C GLN A 114 5.63 -5.03 15.93
N GLN A 115 5.20 -3.82 16.30
CA GLN A 115 5.96 -2.57 16.13
C GLN A 115 6.27 -2.22 14.67
N THR A 116 5.42 -2.61 13.72
CA THR A 116 5.57 -2.23 12.32
C THR A 116 5.40 -0.73 12.13
N ILE A 117 6.30 -0.10 11.37
CA ILE A 117 6.35 1.35 11.16
C ILE A 117 6.18 1.69 9.69
N PHE A 118 5.29 2.62 9.40
CA PHE A 118 5.20 3.33 8.13
C PHE A 118 5.43 4.82 8.40
N GLN A 119 6.47 5.40 7.79
CA GLN A 119 6.86 6.78 8.03
C GLN A 119 7.15 7.51 6.74
N LYS A 120 6.60 8.73 6.60
CA LYS A 120 6.84 9.63 5.46
C LYS A 120 6.51 8.96 4.13
N ILE A 121 5.30 8.42 4.03
CA ILE A 121 4.80 7.83 2.79
C ILE A 121 3.94 8.87 2.06
N ILE A 122 4.40 9.34 0.91
CA ILE A 122 3.71 10.41 0.17
C ILE A 122 3.16 9.85 -1.13
N CYS A 123 1.84 9.91 -1.28
CA CYS A 123 1.15 9.57 -2.52
C CYS A 123 -0.03 10.49 -2.79
N MET A 124 0.26 11.63 -3.44
CA MET A 124 -0.69 12.72 -3.62
C MET A 124 -1.93 12.36 -4.48
N LEU A 125 -1.89 11.26 -5.22
CA LEU A 125 -3.00 10.80 -6.07
C LEU A 125 -3.66 9.50 -5.55
N CYS A 126 -3.23 9.00 -4.39
CA CYS A 126 -3.70 7.72 -3.84
C CYS A 126 -4.98 7.81 -2.99
N PHE A 127 -5.67 6.66 -2.88
CA PHE A 127 -6.63 6.38 -1.81
C PHE A 127 -5.89 5.57 -0.73
N GLY A 128 -5.47 6.23 0.36
CA GLY A 128 -4.52 5.66 1.29
C GLY A 128 -3.10 5.83 0.75
N SER A 129 -2.23 6.56 1.44
CA SER A 129 -0.82 6.60 1.03
C SER A 129 -0.15 5.25 1.26
N ILE A 130 -0.55 4.55 2.33
CA ILE A 130 0.02 3.29 2.79
C ILE A 130 -0.88 2.13 2.39
N LEU A 131 -2.14 2.14 2.86
CA LEU A 131 -3.05 1.03 2.66
C LEU A 131 -4.26 1.46 1.85
N GLN A 132 -4.52 0.75 0.75
CA GLN A 132 -5.81 0.73 0.07
C GLN A 132 -6.45 -0.64 0.25
N LEU A 133 -7.51 -0.71 1.06
CA LEU A 133 -8.19 -1.95 1.43
C LEU A 133 -9.55 -1.98 0.76
N ASN A 134 -9.71 -2.83 -0.26
CA ASN A 134 -10.99 -3.03 -0.94
C ASN A 134 -11.54 -4.40 -0.57
N GLN A 135 -12.74 -4.46 0.01
CA GLN A 135 -13.37 -5.73 0.41
C GLN A 135 -12.36 -6.62 1.18
N THR A 136 -11.69 -6.06 2.18
CA THR A 136 -10.55 -6.72 2.83
C THR A 136 -10.80 -6.82 4.32
N GLN A 137 -10.54 -8.00 4.89
CA GLN A 137 -10.49 -8.17 6.34
C GLN A 137 -9.14 -7.68 6.86
N PHE A 138 -9.13 -6.88 7.93
CA PHE A 138 -7.87 -6.37 8.47
C PHE A 138 -7.76 -6.45 9.99
N PHE A 139 -6.54 -6.73 10.44
CA PHE A 139 -6.12 -6.74 11.83
C PHE A 139 -4.83 -5.91 11.93
N ILE A 140 -4.91 -4.72 12.52
CA ILE A 140 -3.76 -3.84 12.68
C ILE A 140 -3.55 -3.63 14.17
N SER A 141 -2.43 -4.09 14.71
CA SER A 141 -2.09 -3.88 16.11
C SER A 141 -0.67 -3.36 16.27
N ASP A 142 -0.40 -2.70 17.39
CA ASP A 142 0.96 -2.39 17.87
C ASP A 142 1.84 -1.80 16.75
N SER A 143 1.35 -0.79 16.04
CA SER A 143 1.97 -0.25 14.82
C SER A 143 1.96 1.28 14.80
N MET A 144 2.77 1.87 13.91
CA MET A 144 2.86 3.32 13.77
C MET A 144 2.72 3.76 12.30
N PHE A 145 1.82 4.72 12.06
CA PHE A 145 1.62 5.40 10.79
C PHE A 145 1.97 6.87 11.01
N LEU A 146 3.08 7.32 10.44
CA LEU A 146 3.69 8.62 10.74
C LEU A 146 3.83 9.46 9.47
N GLU A 147 3.37 10.70 9.53
CA GLU A 147 3.68 11.77 8.57
C GLU A 147 3.38 11.41 7.11
N SER A 148 2.32 10.63 6.87
CA SER A 148 1.98 10.16 5.52
C SER A 148 0.91 11.03 4.86
N LYS A 149 0.91 11.13 3.53
CA LYS A 149 0.05 12.07 2.81
C LYS A 149 -0.58 11.45 1.56
N ALA A 150 -1.89 11.56 1.44
CA ALA A 150 -2.65 11.03 0.31
C ALA A 150 -3.75 11.98 -0.19
N ASN A 151 -4.39 11.64 -1.32
CA ASN A 151 -5.57 12.38 -1.75
C ASN A 151 -6.76 12.12 -0.81
N ILE A 152 -7.01 10.85 -0.50
CA ILE A 152 -8.10 10.41 0.38
C ILE A 152 -7.53 9.42 1.38
N GLY A 153 -7.85 9.58 2.68
CA GLY A 153 -7.31 8.74 3.75
C GLY A 153 -5.80 8.88 3.85
N GLY A 154 -5.30 9.81 4.68
CA GLY A 154 -3.89 10.20 4.69
C GLY A 154 -2.90 9.06 4.83
N ALA A 155 -3.26 7.99 5.55
CA ALA A 155 -2.53 6.73 5.63
C ALA A 155 -3.33 5.56 5.02
N ILE A 156 -4.62 5.44 5.38
CA ILE A 156 -5.43 4.25 5.09
C ILE A 156 -6.73 4.67 4.39
N SER A 157 -7.09 3.95 3.33
CA SER A 157 -8.42 4.00 2.73
C SER A 157 -9.04 2.61 2.72
N ILE A 158 -10.30 2.52 3.13
CA ILE A 158 -11.09 1.29 3.17
C ILE A 158 -12.36 1.49 2.35
N ASN A 159 -12.65 0.53 1.48
CA ASN A 159 -13.84 0.49 0.64
C ASN A 159 -14.43 -0.93 0.62
N GLY A 160 -15.49 -1.13 1.39
CA GLY A 160 -16.09 -2.45 1.58
C GLY A 160 -15.30 -3.35 2.54
N LEU A 161 -16.00 -4.24 3.24
CA LEU A 161 -15.42 -5.24 4.12
C LEU A 161 -15.86 -6.64 3.67
N VAL A 162 -15.06 -7.68 3.97
CA VAL A 162 -15.45 -9.09 3.73
C VAL A 162 -15.74 -9.83 5.04
N SER A 163 -15.68 -9.12 6.16
CA SER A 163 -15.91 -9.65 7.49
C SER A 163 -16.37 -8.54 8.41
N ASN A 164 -17.21 -8.87 9.38
CA ASN A 164 -17.66 -7.95 10.43
C ASN A 164 -16.60 -7.79 11.55
N LEU A 165 -15.53 -8.59 11.51
CA LEU A 165 -14.44 -8.54 12.47
C LEU A 165 -13.20 -7.91 11.83
N ASN A 166 -13.02 -6.61 12.08
CA ASN A 166 -11.83 -5.83 11.75
C ASN A 166 -11.47 -4.96 12.94
N TYR A 167 -10.17 -4.77 13.20
CA TYR A 167 -9.76 -3.89 14.29
C TYR A 167 -8.46 -3.16 14.00
N ILE A 168 -8.33 -2.02 14.67
CA ILE A 168 -7.09 -1.28 14.84
C ILE A 168 -6.89 -1.08 16.34
N GLN A 169 -5.82 -1.61 16.88
CA GLN A 169 -5.55 -1.60 18.32
C GLN A 169 -4.11 -1.14 18.59
N ASN A 170 -3.86 -0.44 19.69
CA ASN A 170 -2.51 -0.02 20.11
C ASN A 170 -1.68 0.63 18.97
N THR A 171 -2.33 1.36 18.08
CA THR A 171 -1.72 1.89 16.86
C THR A 171 -1.70 3.41 16.91
N GLN A 172 -0.56 4.01 16.56
CA GLN A 172 -0.41 5.46 16.50
C GLN A 172 -0.56 5.95 15.07
N MET A 173 -1.36 6.99 14.86
CA MET A 173 -1.51 7.68 13.58
C MET A 173 -1.21 9.16 13.78
N ILE A 174 0.01 9.58 13.48
CA ILE A 174 0.51 10.92 13.80
C ILE A 174 0.88 11.66 12.51
N GLY A 175 0.35 12.87 12.32
CA GLY A 175 0.72 13.73 11.19
C GLY A 175 0.29 13.20 9.81
N ASN A 176 -0.64 12.24 9.74
CA ASN A 176 -1.16 11.74 8.48
C ASN A 176 -2.21 12.70 7.91
N THR A 177 -2.12 13.05 6.64
CA THR A 177 -2.95 14.11 6.03
C THR A 177 -3.58 13.64 4.72
N ALA A 178 -4.87 13.91 4.56
CA ALA A 178 -5.57 13.79 3.29
C ALA A 178 -5.72 15.16 2.64
N ILE A 179 -5.64 15.22 1.31
CA ILE A 179 -5.86 16.47 0.55
C ILE A 179 -7.35 16.76 0.43
N SER A 180 -8.15 15.73 0.13
CA SER A 180 -9.57 15.88 -0.18
C SER A 180 -10.47 15.39 0.95
N ASP A 181 -10.27 14.17 1.47
CA ASP A 181 -11.19 13.58 2.46
C ASP A 181 -10.53 12.53 3.36
N GLY A 182 -11.04 12.36 4.58
CA GLY A 182 -10.69 11.26 5.48
C GLY A 182 -9.37 11.40 6.24
N GLY A 183 -8.96 12.61 6.65
CA GLY A 183 -7.88 12.83 7.64
C GLY A 183 -6.70 11.84 7.56
N ALA A 184 -6.50 11.02 8.60
CA ALA A 184 -5.58 9.87 8.57
C ALA A 184 -6.19 8.61 7.93
N MET A 185 -7.51 8.44 8.03
CA MET A 185 -8.25 7.29 7.53
C MET A 185 -9.57 7.67 6.86
N PHE A 186 -9.81 7.12 5.68
CA PHE A 186 -11.11 7.16 5.03
C PHE A 186 -11.76 5.77 5.03
N LEU A 187 -13.00 5.68 5.50
CA LEU A 187 -13.78 4.43 5.49
C LEU A 187 -15.08 4.65 4.73
N LYS A 188 -15.30 3.83 3.71
CA LYS A 188 -16.57 3.72 3.00
C LYS A 188 -17.09 2.29 3.10
N ALA A 189 -18.06 2.09 3.99
CA ALA A 189 -18.81 0.84 4.05
C ALA A 189 -19.73 0.71 2.83
N GLN A 190 -19.93 -0.52 2.35
CA GLN A 190 -20.91 -0.84 1.33
C GLN A 190 -22.25 -1.22 1.98
N LYS A 191 -23.33 -1.10 1.20
CA LYS A 191 -24.66 -1.55 1.61
C LYS A 191 -24.53 -3.07 1.78
N ASP A 192 -24.68 -3.58 3.00
CA ASP A 192 -24.51 -4.99 3.43
C ASP A 192 -23.19 -5.32 4.16
N ASP A 193 -22.33 -4.33 4.47
CA ASP A 193 -21.23 -4.47 5.45
C ASP A 193 -21.70 -4.36 6.92
#